data_AF-A0A062V8P3-F1
#
_entry.id   AF-A0A062V8P3-F1
#
_cell.length_a   1.000
_cell.length_b   1.000
_cell.length_c   1.000
_cell.angle_alpha   90.00
_cell.angle_beta   90.00
_cell.angle_gamma   90.00
#
_symmetry.space_group_name_H-M   'P 1'
#
loop_
_entity.id
_entity.type
_entity.pdbx_description
1 polymer ?
#
loop_
_entity_poly.entity_id
_entity_poly.type
_entity_poly.pdbx_seq_one_letter_code
_entity_poly.pdbx_strand_id
1 'polypeptide(L)' 'MENANIDLILREIKKIREDLDYLKQIVEAGAEDITLTEDEEKLIKDTLSQKKRGELLTLEEVFGE' A
#
# COMPACT_ATOMS: atom_id res chain seq x y z
N MET A 1 -22.66 3.15 -21.93
CA MET A 1 -21.45 2.35 -21.62
C MET A 1 -20.17 3.17 -21.68
N GLU A 2 -20.08 4.24 -22.49
CA GLU A 2 -18.88 5.11 -22.53
C GLU A 2 -18.55 5.84 -21.21
N ASN A 3 -19.55 6.32 -20.46
CA ASN A 3 -19.30 7.10 -19.23
C ASN A 3 -18.62 6.29 -18.11
N ALA A 4 -18.91 4.98 -17.99
CA ALA A 4 -18.32 4.14 -16.94
C ALA A 4 -16.81 3.96 -17.12
N ASN A 5 -16.32 3.95 -18.37
CA ASN A 5 -14.88 3.91 -18.66
C ASN A 5 -14.20 5.24 -18.33
N ILE A 6 -14.88 6.36 -18.57
CA ILE A 6 -14.35 7.69 -18.22
C ILE A 6 -14.22 7.83 -16.70
N ASP A 7 -15.22 7.40 -15.94
CA ASP A 7 -15.18 7.46 -14.48
C ASP A 7 -14.08 6.58 -13.88
N LEU A 8 -13.85 5.39 -14.45
CA LEU A 8 -12.74 4.51 -14.06
C LEU A 8 -11.40 5.19 -14.34
N ILE A 9 -11.22 5.74 -15.54
CA ILE A 9 -9.99 6.45 -15.93
C ILE A 9 -9.72 7.64 -15.01
N LEU A 10 -10.75 8.43 -14.68
CA LEU A 10 -10.62 9.57 -13.77
C LEU A 10 -10.23 9.14 -12.36
N ARG A 11 -10.77 8.02 -11.86
CA ARG A 11 -10.36 7.45 -10.57
C ARG A 11 -8.90 7.00 -10.57
N GLU A 12 -8.46 6.31 -11.62
CA GLU A 12 -7.07 5.87 -11.74
C GLU A 12 -6.11 7.07 -11.85
N ILE A 13 -6.46 8.10 -12.64
CA ILE A 13 -5.67 9.34 -12.72
C ILE A 13 -5.58 10.03 -11.35
N LYS A 14 -6.67 10.06 -10.59
CA LYS A 14 -6.68 10.62 -9.22
C LYS A 14 -5.72 9.87 -8.32
N LYS A 15 -5.74 8.54 -8.36
CA LYS A 15 -4.86 7.68 -7.57
C LYS A 15 -3.39 7.88 -7.94
N ILE A 16 -3.07 7.88 -9.25
CA ILE A 16 -1.71 8.14 -9.73
C ILE A 16 -1.19 9.49 -9.24
N ARG A 17 -2.05 10.52 -9.21
CA ARG A 17 -1.67 11.84 -8.68
C ARG A 17 -1.39 11.79 -7.17
N GLU A 18 -2.22 11.12 -6.40
CA GLU A 18 -2.01 10.95 -4.95
C GLU A 18 -0.70 10.20 -4.66
N ASP A 19 -0.41 9.14 -5.43
CA ASP A 19 0.84 8.38 -5.33
C ASP A 19 2.07 9.24 -5.68
N LEU A 20 1.97 10.08 -6.72
CA LEU A 20 3.05 11.01 -7.10
C LEU A 20 3.28 12.10 -6.05
N ASP A 21 2.23 12.63 -5.45
CA ASP A 21 2.35 13.62 -4.36
C ASP A 21 3.01 13.00 -3.13
N TYR A 22 2.68 11.75 -2.79
CA TYR A 22 3.35 10.99 -1.72
C TYR A 22 4.84 10.76 -2.00
N LEU A 23 5.17 10.30 -3.21
CA LEU A 23 6.57 10.10 -3.62
C LEU A 23 7.36 11.40 -3.61
N LYS A 24 6.74 12.52 -3.99
CA LYS A 24 7.37 13.83 -3.91
C LYS A 24 7.67 14.23 -2.47
N GLN A 25 6.75 13.99 -1.54
CA GLN A 25 6.99 14.22 -0.11
C GLN A 25 8.14 13.37 0.43
N ILE A 26 8.21 12.09 0.03
CA ILE A 26 9.33 11.20 0.39
C ILE A 26 10.67 11.74 -0.11
N VAL A 27 10.73 12.19 -1.36
CA VAL A 27 11.95 12.74 -1.97
C VAL A 27 12.35 14.07 -1.30
N GLU A 28 11.38 14.92 -0.98
CA GLU A 28 11.62 16.22 -0.34
C GLU A 28 12.04 16.10 1.14
N ALA A 29 11.54 15.09 1.86
CA ALA A 29 11.92 14.80 3.24
C ALA A 29 13.38 14.31 3.37
N GLY A 30 14.01 13.90 2.27
CA GLY A 30 15.28 13.18 2.30
C GLY A 30 15.07 11.75 2.80
N ALA A 31 15.71 10.77 2.16
CA ALA A 31 15.48 9.34 2.40
C ALA A 31 15.74 8.85 3.85
N GLU A 32 16.19 9.72 4.74
CA GLU A 32 16.48 9.44 6.15
C GLU A 32 15.25 9.67 7.06
N ASP A 33 14.27 10.49 6.66
CA ASP A 33 13.06 10.82 7.44
C ASP A 33 11.79 10.18 6.83
N ILE A 34 11.91 8.98 6.25
CA ILE A 34 10.74 8.21 5.81
C ILE A 34 10.02 7.68 7.05
N THR A 35 9.09 8.48 7.58
CA THR A 35 8.15 8.02 8.59
C THR A 35 7.10 7.14 7.92
N LEU A 36 6.96 5.91 8.39
CA LEU A 36 5.85 5.05 8.01
C LEU A 36 4.54 5.79 8.28
N THR A 37 3.59 5.67 7.36
CA THR A 37 2.21 6.08 7.64
C THR A 37 1.64 5.24 8.79
N GLU A 38 0.63 5.75 9.49
CA GLU A 38 -0.03 5.01 10.58
C GLU A 38 -0.56 3.65 10.10
N ASP A 39 -1.04 3.58 8.86
CA ASP A 39 -1.54 2.35 8.24
C ASP A 39 -0.41 1.35 7.96
N GLU A 40 0.74 1.81 7.47
CA GLU A 40 1.93 0.96 7.26
C GLU A 40 2.50 0.46 8.60
N GLU A 41 2.59 1.32 9.62
CA GLU A 41 3.00 0.91 10.97
C GLU A 41 2.06 -0.15 11.54
N LYS A 42 0.75 0.04 11.37
CA LYS A 42 -0.27 -0.89 11.85
C LYS A 42 -0.14 -2.22 11.14
N LEU A 43 0.03 -2.23 9.81
CA LEU A 43 0.21 -3.45 9.04
C LEU A 43 1.44 -4.24 9.52
N ILE A 44 2.55 -3.55 9.79
CA ILE A 44 3.77 -4.18 10.32
C ILE A 44 3.52 -4.76 11.72
N LYS A 45 2.87 -4.01 12.62
CA LYS A 45 2.55 -4.47 13.99
C LYS A 45 1.64 -5.70 13.97
N ASP A 46 0.62 -5.69 13.11
CA ASP A 46 -0.32 -6.79 12.95
C ASP A 46 0.39 -8.03 12.38
N THR A 47 1.20 -7.86 11.34
CA THR A 47 1.99 -8.95 10.71
C THR A 47 2.97 -9.57 11.71
N LEU A 48 3.70 -8.75 12.49
CA LEU A 48 4.60 -9.25 13.53
C LEU A 48 3.87 -10.00 14.64
N SER A 49 2.66 -9.57 14.97
CA SER A 49 1.81 -10.23 15.97
C SER A 49 1.31 -11.58 15.47
N GLN A 50 0.83 -11.65 14.22
CA GLN A 50 0.43 -12.90 13.57
C GLN A 50 1.61 -13.88 13.48
N LYS A 51 2.81 -13.39 13.15
CA LYS A 51 4.03 -14.20 13.14
C LYS A 51 4.31 -14.85 14.50
N LYS A 52 4.17 -14.08 15.59
CA LYS A 52 4.35 -14.59 16.96
C LYS A 52 3.30 -15.63 17.34
N ARG A 53 2.08 -15.50 16.82
CA ARG A 53 0.99 -16.46 17.04
C ARG A 53 1.04 -17.69 16.11
N GLY A 54 1.93 -17.68 15.11
CA GLY A 54 2.02 -18.75 14.11
C GLY A 54 0.86 -18.74 13.11
N GLU A 55 0.26 -17.57 12.87
CA GLU A 55 -0.93 -17.40 12.02
C GLU A 55 -0.59 -16.93 10.59
N LEU A 56 0.68 -16.70 10.28
CA LEU A 56 1.09 -16.32 8.93
C LEU A 56 1.11 -17.55 8.02
N LEU A 57 0.29 -17.49 6.97
CA LEU A 57 0.28 -18.48 5.90
C LEU A 57 1.53 -18.34 5.02
N THR A 58 2.01 -19.46 4.48
CA THR A 58 3.04 -19.47 3.45
C THR A 58 2.44 -19.13 2.07
N LEU A 59 3.31 -18.86 1.08
CA LEU A 59 2.86 -18.60 -0.29
C LEU A 59 2.16 -19.83 -0.87
N GLU A 60 2.65 -21.02 -0.57
CA GLU A 60 2.05 -22.30 -0.98
C GLU A 60 0.65 -22.46 -0.36
N GLU A 61 0.44 -22.06 0.89
CA GLU A 61 -0.87 -22.13 1.55
C GLU A 61 -1.89 -21.13 0.96
N VAL A 62 -1.42 -20.00 0.42
CA VAL A 62 -2.28 -18.97 -0.18
C VAL A 62 -2.57 -19.25 -1.65
N PHE A 63 -1.57 -19.74 -2.40
CA PHE A 63 -1.63 -19.87 -3.86
C PHE A 63 -1.73 -21.32 -4.37
N GLY A 64 -1.46 -22.31 -3.51
CA GLY A 64 -1.64 -23.73 -3.82
C GLY A 64 -0.64 -24.32 -4.83
N GLU A 65 0.57 -23.77 -4.94
CA GLU A 65 1.66 -24.30 -5.79
C GLU A 65 2.40 -25.49 -5.17
#